data_AF-A0A9J6CNM9-F1
#
_entry.id   AF-A0A9J6CNM9-F1
#
_cell.length_a   1.000
_cell.length_b   1.000
_cell.length_c   1.000
_cell.angle_alpha   90.00
_cell.angle_beta   90.00
_cell.angle_gamma   90.00
#
_symmetry.space_group_name_H-M   'P 1'
#
loop_
_entity.id
_entity.type
_entity.pdbx_description
1 polymer ?
#
loop_
_entity_poly.entity_id
_entity_poly.type
_entity_poly.pdbx_seq_one_letter_code
_entity_poly.pdbx_strand_id
1 'polypeptide(L)'
;MPEEMKSKAVALKTIVYNTSTVYNSTALDTVNKNEVDIMKKLFYRHVMSLLNHFTANDKYLYLLFFFGLMDGGDLLKRIVDSPDRRLSETDSKFFFLQLVQGVNYLHSNHVAHRDIKAENCFLSNRGISPLLRIGNFGLSSKISDAMSTICGTILYTAPEVFESSLYSQKVDIWSLGCLLYAMLSGKVPFAADQGSGNEKLLEEKIKKSRIHFERI
;
A
#
# COMPACT_ATOMS: atom_id res chain seq x y z
N MET A 1 10.87 24.19 -8.51
CA MET A 1 10.70 23.46 -7.23
C MET A 1 10.34 24.48 -6.15
N PRO A 2 9.30 24.25 -5.34
CA PRO A 2 8.95 25.13 -4.22
C PRO A 2 10.06 25.20 -3.16
N GLU A 3 10.20 26.36 -2.50
CA GLU A 3 11.19 26.68 -1.45
C GLU A 3 11.21 25.67 -0.28
N GLU A 4 10.11 24.96 -0.04
CA GLU A 4 9.94 24.01 1.06
C GLU A 4 10.83 22.74 0.99
N MET A 5 11.65 22.57 -0.06
CA MET A 5 12.41 21.35 -0.33
C MET A 5 13.90 21.41 0.03
N LYS A 6 14.40 22.51 0.61
CA LYS A 6 15.85 22.78 0.76
C LYS A 6 16.57 22.19 1.98
N SER A 7 15.92 21.46 2.88
CA SER A 7 16.62 20.80 4.02
C SER A 7 15.91 19.59 4.66
N LYS A 8 15.01 18.92 3.93
CA LYS A 8 14.15 17.90 4.52
C LYS A 8 14.71 16.48 4.31
N ALA A 9 14.57 15.64 5.33
CA ALA A 9 14.90 14.22 5.26
C ALA A 9 14.20 13.55 4.07
N VAL A 10 14.92 12.64 3.40
CA VAL A 10 14.43 11.85 2.26
C VAL A 10 14.46 10.38 2.62
N ALA A 11 13.54 9.59 2.06
CA ALA A 11 13.61 8.14 2.13
C ALA A 11 14.17 7.59 0.82
N LEU A 12 15.15 6.70 0.93
CA LEU A 12 15.77 6.02 -0.20
C LEU A 12 15.30 4.56 -0.22
N LYS A 13 14.56 4.17 -1.25
CA LYS A 13 14.24 2.76 -1.53
C LYS A 13 15.22 2.25 -2.58
N THR A 14 15.91 1.16 -2.26
CA THR A 14 16.82 0.48 -3.19
C THR A 14 16.15 -0.78 -3.71
N ILE A 15 16.11 -0.94 -5.03
CA ILE A 15 15.62 -2.13 -5.70
C ILE A 15 16.80 -2.79 -6.41
N VAL A 16 17.00 -4.09 -6.16
CA VAL A 16 18.11 -4.87 -6.73
C VAL A 16 17.59 -5.71 -7.90
N TYR A 17 18.22 -5.57 -9.06
CA TYR A 17 17.99 -6.43 -10.21
C TYR A 17 18.81 -7.72 -10.08
N ASN A 18 18.17 -8.87 -10.31
CA ASN A 18 18.88 -10.15 -10.36
C ASN A 18 19.41 -10.40 -11.79
N THR A 19 20.72 -10.26 -11.95
CA THR A 19 21.41 -10.43 -13.25
C THR A 19 21.34 -11.85 -13.81
N SER A 20 20.98 -12.87 -13.02
CA SER A 20 20.88 -14.27 -13.47
C SER A 20 19.64 -14.58 -14.34
N THR A 21 18.67 -13.68 -14.42
CA THR A 21 17.49 -13.80 -15.31
C THR A 21 17.57 -12.89 -16.54
N VAL A 22 18.66 -12.15 -16.70
CA VAL A 22 18.77 -11.04 -17.67
C VAL A 22 19.84 -11.36 -18.70
N TYR A 23 19.49 -12.21 -19.68
CA TYR A 23 20.22 -12.30 -20.95
C TYR A 23 19.72 -11.29 -22.00
N ASN A 24 18.66 -10.53 -21.70
CA ASN A 24 18.13 -9.47 -22.56
C ASN A 24 18.01 -8.16 -21.78
N SER A 25 18.78 -7.16 -22.21
CA SER A 25 18.85 -5.80 -21.63
C SER A 25 17.52 -5.05 -21.57
N THR A 26 16.49 -5.52 -22.27
CA THR A 26 15.13 -4.94 -22.31
C THR A 26 14.24 -5.31 -21.11
N ALA A 27 14.60 -6.36 -20.34
CA ALA A 27 13.81 -6.80 -19.18
C ALA A 27 14.06 -5.94 -17.93
N LEU A 28 15.29 -5.42 -17.76
CA LEU A 28 15.66 -4.47 -16.70
C LEU A 28 14.75 -3.22 -16.72
N ASP A 29 14.33 -2.85 -17.92
CA ASP A 29 13.53 -1.69 -18.21
C ASP A 29 12.04 -1.86 -17.88
N THR A 30 11.48 -3.07 -17.78
CA THR A 30 10.02 -3.22 -17.83
C THR A 30 9.37 -3.37 -16.45
N VAL A 31 10.02 -4.05 -15.50
CA VAL A 31 9.37 -4.45 -14.23
C VAL A 31 9.22 -3.30 -13.23
N ASN A 32 10.13 -2.31 -13.21
CA ASN A 32 10.05 -1.18 -12.27
C ASN A 32 10.03 0.22 -12.92
N LYS A 33 10.04 0.33 -14.27
CA LYS A 33 9.60 1.58 -14.92
C LYS A 33 8.15 1.88 -14.57
N ASN A 34 7.32 0.87 -14.36
CA ASN A 34 5.92 1.09 -14.01
C ASN A 34 5.74 1.84 -12.68
N GLU A 35 6.44 1.45 -11.60
CA GLU A 35 6.40 2.19 -10.31
C GLU A 35 6.86 3.65 -10.52
N VAL A 36 7.99 3.85 -11.22
CA VAL A 36 8.51 5.19 -11.51
C VAL A 36 7.54 6.03 -12.36
N ASP A 37 6.99 5.46 -13.44
CA ASP A 37 6.14 6.15 -14.40
C ASP A 37 4.77 6.50 -13.82
N ILE A 38 4.25 5.64 -12.94
CA ILE A 38 3.08 5.94 -12.12
C ILE A 38 3.43 7.10 -11.17
N MET A 39 4.46 6.94 -10.33
CA MET A 39 4.74 7.90 -9.26
C MET A 39 5.18 9.28 -9.75
N LYS A 40 5.81 9.39 -10.93
CA LYS A 40 6.14 10.68 -11.57
C LYS A 40 4.91 11.57 -11.83
N LYS A 41 3.73 10.97 -11.95
CA LYS A 41 2.47 11.68 -12.24
C LYS A 41 1.64 11.98 -10.99
N LEU A 42 2.04 11.45 -9.84
CA LEU A 42 1.26 11.53 -8.62
C LEU A 42 1.83 12.61 -7.69
N PHE A 43 0.98 13.56 -7.32
CA PHE A 43 1.28 14.59 -6.34
C PHE A 43 0.03 14.95 -5.56
N TYR A 44 -0.10 14.37 -4.36
CA TYR A 44 -1.22 14.61 -3.48
C TYR A 44 -0.84 14.43 -2.02
N ARG A 45 -1.47 15.19 -1.12
CA ARG A 45 -1.09 15.23 0.30
C ARG A 45 -1.13 13.88 1.02
N HIS A 46 -1.99 12.96 0.57
CA HIS A 46 -2.18 11.61 1.12
C HIS A 46 -1.52 10.48 0.29
N VAL A 47 -0.63 10.84 -0.63
CA VAL A 47 0.12 9.92 -1.50
C VAL A 47 1.61 10.26 -1.40
N MET A 48 2.46 9.25 -1.22
CA MET A 48 3.92 9.43 -1.18
C MET A 48 4.43 9.97 -2.52
N SER A 49 5.18 11.06 -2.48
CA SER A 49 5.70 11.71 -3.69
C SER A 49 7.12 11.24 -4.00
N LEU A 50 7.36 10.81 -5.24
CA LEU A 50 8.69 10.52 -5.75
C LEU A 50 9.39 11.84 -6.09
N LEU A 51 10.54 12.10 -5.46
CA LEU A 51 11.39 13.25 -5.75
C LEU A 51 12.28 13.01 -6.95
N ASN A 52 12.97 11.86 -6.95
CA ASN A 52 13.92 11.52 -7.97
C ASN A 52 14.12 10.00 -8.06
N HIS A 53 14.72 9.54 -9.15
CA HIS A 53 15.13 8.16 -9.33
C HIS A 53 16.43 8.13 -10.14
N PHE A 54 17.31 7.17 -9.85
CA PHE A 54 18.51 6.95 -10.65
C PHE A 54 18.93 5.49 -10.56
N THR A 55 19.71 5.05 -11.55
CA THR A 55 20.31 3.71 -11.59
C THR A 55 21.79 3.78 -11.20
N ALA A 56 22.32 2.71 -10.61
CA ALA A 56 23.76 2.56 -10.42
C ALA A 56 24.21 1.12 -10.70
N ASN A 57 25.41 1.00 -11.29
CA ASN A 57 26.09 -0.26 -11.58
C ASN A 57 25.21 -1.28 -12.35
N ASP A 58 24.27 -0.79 -13.17
CA ASP A 58 23.27 -1.56 -13.95
C ASP A 58 22.47 -2.61 -13.16
N LYS A 59 22.52 -2.53 -11.83
CA LYS A 59 22.00 -3.52 -10.90
C LYS A 59 21.06 -2.92 -9.87
N TYR A 60 21.14 -1.62 -9.62
CA TYR A 60 20.38 -0.96 -8.58
C TYR A 60 19.52 0.15 -9.18
N LEU A 61 18.24 0.17 -8.84
CA LEU A 61 17.35 1.31 -9.00
C LEU A 61 17.12 1.95 -7.63
N TYR A 62 17.41 3.24 -7.54
CA TYR A 62 17.19 4.05 -6.34
C TYR A 62 15.99 4.96 -6.56
N LEU A 63 15.04 4.94 -5.62
CA LEU A 63 13.90 5.83 -5.58
C LEU A 63 14.02 6.75 -4.37
N LEU A 64 14.02 8.06 -4.61
CA LEU A 64 14.09 9.07 -3.57
C LEU A 64 12.69 9.61 -3.36
N PHE A 65 12.15 9.43 -2.16
CA PHE A 65 10.83 9.90 -1.79
C PHE A 65 10.90 11.14 -0.92
N PHE A 66 9.90 12.01 -1.09
CA PHE A 66 9.67 13.12 -0.18
C PHE A 66 9.07 12.56 1.12
N PHE A 67 9.98 12.13 1.98
CA PHE A 67 9.66 11.60 3.30
C PHE A 67 9.69 12.66 4.40
N GLY A 68 10.06 13.90 4.05
CA GLY A 68 10.05 15.01 4.97
C GLY A 68 8.67 15.11 5.63
N LEU A 69 8.66 14.99 6.96
CA LEU A 69 7.47 14.90 7.81
C LEU A 69 6.77 13.53 7.78
N MET A 70 7.47 12.38 7.80
CA MET A 70 6.88 11.02 7.92
C MET A 70 7.51 10.21 9.08
N ASP A 71 7.86 10.89 10.17
CA ASP A 71 8.62 10.33 11.30
C ASP A 71 7.72 9.61 12.34
N GLY A 72 6.42 9.52 12.08
CA GLY A 72 5.44 8.85 12.93
C GLY A 72 5.53 7.32 12.88
N GLY A 73 6.25 6.76 11.90
CA GLY A 73 6.20 5.35 11.56
C GLY A 73 5.01 5.04 10.65
N ASP A 74 4.64 3.76 10.57
CA ASP A 74 3.49 3.30 9.81
C ASP A 74 2.22 3.15 10.68
N LEU A 75 1.08 3.03 10.02
CA LEU A 75 -0.23 2.88 10.66
C LEU A 75 -0.33 1.55 11.42
N LEU A 76 0.38 0.50 11.01
CA LEU A 76 0.42 -0.76 11.75
C LEU A 76 1.00 -0.55 13.15
N LYS A 77 2.12 0.15 13.24
CA LYS A 77 2.73 0.50 14.53
C LYS A 77 1.81 1.37 15.37
N ARG A 78 1.10 2.33 14.76
CA ARG A 78 0.08 3.13 15.48
C ARG A 78 -1.05 2.27 16.04
N ILE A 79 -1.52 1.25 15.32
CA ILE A 79 -2.54 0.30 15.80
C ILE A 79 -1.98 -0.54 16.96
N VAL A 80 -0.80 -1.15 16.77
CA VAL A 80 -0.17 -2.06 17.76
C VAL A 80 0.18 -1.35 19.06
N ASP A 81 0.66 -0.11 18.98
CA ASP A 81 1.05 0.69 20.15
C ASP A 81 -0.17 1.32 20.87
N SER A 82 -1.39 1.16 20.33
CA SER A 82 -2.62 1.68 20.96
C SER A 82 -3.17 0.74 22.04
N PRO A 83 -3.98 1.26 22.98
CA PRO A 83 -4.71 0.42 23.95
C PRO A 83 -5.49 -0.70 23.24
N ASP A 84 -5.45 -1.89 23.82
CA ASP A 84 -6.05 -3.12 23.27
C ASP A 84 -5.59 -3.49 21.84
N ARG A 85 -4.49 -2.90 21.36
CA ARG A 85 -3.96 -3.07 20.00
C ARG A 85 -4.96 -2.70 18.90
N ARG A 86 -5.83 -1.74 19.17
CA ARG A 86 -6.81 -1.19 18.23
C ARG A 86 -6.93 0.33 18.38
N LEU A 87 -7.48 0.99 17.36
CA LEU A 87 -7.80 2.41 17.40
C LEU A 87 -9.23 2.61 17.90
N SER A 88 -9.49 3.78 18.49
CA SER A 88 -10.85 4.22 18.77
C SER A 88 -11.61 4.44 17.45
N GLU A 89 -12.94 4.48 17.49
CA GLU A 89 -13.73 4.82 16.31
C GLU A 89 -13.39 6.21 15.77
N THR A 90 -13.14 7.17 16.66
CA THR A 90 -12.75 8.54 16.31
C THR A 90 -11.42 8.56 15.55
N ASP A 91 -10.40 7.87 16.06
CA ASP A 91 -9.09 7.77 15.42
C ASP A 91 -9.20 7.00 14.10
N SER A 92 -9.94 5.90 14.09
CA SER A 92 -10.18 5.08 12.90
C SER A 92 -10.84 5.90 11.80
N LYS A 93 -11.88 6.68 12.13
CA LYS A 93 -12.55 7.60 11.20
C LYS A 93 -11.60 8.66 10.67
N PHE A 94 -10.75 9.22 11.53
CA PHE A 94 -9.76 10.22 11.15
C PHE A 94 -8.76 9.68 10.11
N PHE A 95 -8.17 8.51 10.34
CA PHE A 95 -7.25 7.88 9.40
C PHE A 95 -7.96 7.38 8.13
N PHE A 96 -9.14 6.78 8.29
CA PHE A 96 -9.92 6.24 7.17
C PHE A 96 -10.32 7.32 6.18
N LEU A 97 -10.66 8.52 6.64
CA LEU A 97 -10.94 9.65 5.74
C LEU A 97 -9.73 9.99 4.86
N GLN A 98 -8.53 10.06 5.44
CA GLN A 98 -7.30 10.35 4.70
C GLN A 98 -6.96 9.24 3.70
N LEU A 99 -7.16 7.98 4.08
CA LEU A 99 -6.99 6.80 3.22
C LEU A 99 -7.94 6.85 2.02
N VAL A 100 -9.23 7.07 2.26
CA VAL A 100 -10.24 7.20 1.20
C VAL A 100 -9.91 8.35 0.26
N GLN A 101 -9.47 9.49 0.78
CA GLN A 101 -9.03 10.63 -0.04
C GLN A 101 -7.82 10.28 -0.91
N GLY A 102 -6.82 9.58 -0.35
CA GLY A 102 -5.66 9.10 -1.10
C GLY A 102 -6.04 8.12 -2.21
N VAL A 103 -6.83 7.09 -1.91
CA VAL A 103 -7.28 6.09 -2.89
C VAL A 103 -8.16 6.74 -3.96
N ASN A 104 -9.07 7.64 -3.59
CA ASN A 104 -9.89 8.36 -4.55
C ASN A 104 -9.04 9.19 -5.53
N TYR A 105 -7.98 9.84 -5.04
CA TYR A 105 -7.02 10.54 -5.90
C TYR A 105 -6.32 9.58 -6.87
N LEU A 106 -5.85 8.41 -6.40
CA LEU A 106 -5.23 7.40 -7.26
C LEU A 106 -6.17 6.92 -8.36
N HIS A 107 -7.41 6.55 -7.99
CA HIS A 107 -8.42 6.07 -8.93
C HIS A 107 -8.79 7.15 -9.96
N SER A 108 -8.89 8.41 -9.53
CA SER A 108 -9.14 9.56 -10.43
C SER A 108 -7.98 9.82 -11.41
N ASN A 109 -6.77 9.38 -11.09
CA ASN A 109 -5.60 9.41 -11.96
C ASN A 109 -5.37 8.08 -12.70
N HIS A 110 -6.40 7.22 -12.77
CA HIS A 110 -6.35 5.91 -13.43
C HIS A 110 -5.28 4.97 -12.89
N VAL A 111 -5.01 5.00 -11.58
CA VAL A 111 -4.05 4.11 -10.90
C VAL A 111 -4.78 3.24 -9.87
N ALA A 112 -4.57 1.92 -9.93
CA ALA A 112 -4.93 0.98 -8.88
C ALA A 112 -3.68 0.68 -8.03
N HIS A 113 -3.81 0.71 -6.69
CA HIS A 113 -2.66 0.53 -5.79
C HIS A 113 -2.28 -0.94 -5.62
N ARG A 114 -3.27 -1.82 -5.40
CA ARG A 114 -3.19 -3.29 -5.29
C ARG A 114 -2.45 -3.86 -4.06
N ASP A 115 -1.88 -3.02 -3.20
CA ASP A 115 -1.29 -3.44 -1.91
C ASP A 115 -1.58 -2.44 -0.78
N ILE A 116 -2.84 -2.00 -0.65
CA ILE A 116 -3.26 -1.14 0.47
C ILE A 116 -3.27 -1.96 1.76
N LYS A 117 -2.42 -1.58 2.72
CA LYS A 117 -2.30 -2.20 4.04
C LYS A 117 -1.69 -1.23 5.03
N ALA A 118 -1.79 -1.55 6.32
CA ALA A 118 -1.35 -0.67 7.41
C ALA A 118 0.16 -0.33 7.33
N GLU A 119 0.99 -1.27 6.89
CA GLU A 119 2.45 -1.14 6.73
C GLU A 119 2.85 -0.18 5.61
N ASN A 120 1.98 0.00 4.62
CA ASN A 120 2.21 0.90 3.48
C ASN A 120 1.60 2.30 3.72
N CYS A 121 1.11 2.59 4.93
CA CYS A 121 0.49 3.87 5.29
C CYS A 121 1.35 4.60 6.33
N PHE A 122 2.07 5.65 5.90
CA PHE A 122 3.05 6.35 6.72
C PHE A 122 2.44 7.58 7.40
N LEU A 123 2.88 7.87 8.62
CA LEU A 123 2.36 8.95 9.46
C LEU A 123 3.39 10.06 9.68
N SER A 124 2.92 11.31 9.70
CA SER A 124 3.84 12.44 9.83
C SER A 124 4.54 12.58 11.16
N ASN A 125 3.87 12.16 12.22
CA ASN A 125 4.34 12.18 13.60
C ASN A 125 3.47 11.21 14.41
N ARG A 126 3.77 11.07 15.71
CA ARG A 126 3.02 10.23 16.65
C ARG A 126 1.95 10.98 17.46
N GLY A 127 1.68 12.23 17.09
CA GLY A 127 0.74 13.11 17.80
C GLY A 127 -0.73 12.76 17.51
N ILE A 128 -1.61 13.70 17.88
CA ILE A 128 -3.07 13.52 17.80
C ILE A 128 -3.58 13.58 16.35
N SER A 129 -3.03 14.49 15.53
CA SER A 129 -3.51 14.74 14.16
C SER A 129 -2.42 14.60 13.10
N PRO A 130 -1.79 13.42 12.96
CA PRO A 130 -0.77 13.21 11.95
C PRO A 130 -1.37 13.14 10.54
N LEU A 131 -0.60 13.66 9.58
CA LEU A 131 -0.86 13.45 8.16
C LEU A 131 -0.51 12.01 7.79
N LEU A 132 -1.40 11.34 7.08
CA LEU A 132 -1.18 10.01 6.52
C LEU A 132 -0.83 10.10 5.03
N ARG A 133 0.17 9.34 4.57
CA ARG A 133 0.47 9.12 3.16
C ARG A 133 0.52 7.63 2.82
N ILE A 134 -0.17 7.25 1.74
CA ILE A 134 -0.08 5.92 1.13
C ILE A 134 1.23 5.84 0.34
N GLY A 135 2.03 4.81 0.58
CA GLY A 135 3.28 4.55 -0.11
C GLY A 135 3.37 3.12 -0.67
N ASN A 136 4.55 2.79 -1.22
CA ASN A 136 4.89 1.50 -1.80
C ASN A 136 4.03 1.10 -3.03
N PHE A 137 4.41 1.65 -4.20
CA PHE A 137 3.68 1.51 -5.46
C PHE A 137 4.21 0.37 -6.35
N GLY A 138 5.03 -0.54 -5.80
CA GLY A 138 5.68 -1.61 -6.56
C GLY A 138 4.72 -2.60 -7.23
N LEU A 139 3.48 -2.70 -6.73
CA LEU A 139 2.41 -3.54 -7.29
C LEU A 139 1.31 -2.74 -8.00
N SER A 140 1.44 -1.42 -8.04
CA SER A 140 0.44 -0.54 -8.66
C SER A 140 0.39 -0.70 -10.17
N SER A 141 -0.76 -0.42 -10.78
CA SER A 141 -0.98 -0.58 -12.22
C SER A 141 -1.93 0.50 -12.73
N LYS A 142 -1.82 0.82 -14.03
CA LYS A 142 -2.79 1.70 -14.66
C LYS A 142 -4.09 0.94 -14.88
N ILE A 143 -5.23 1.57 -14.60
CA ILE A 143 -6.55 0.94 -14.72
C ILE A 143 -6.87 0.56 -16.18
N SER A 144 -6.24 1.21 -17.16
CA SER A 144 -6.32 0.83 -18.57
C SER A 144 -5.71 -0.55 -18.88
N ASP A 145 -4.81 -1.03 -18.02
CA ASP A 145 -4.10 -2.27 -18.23
C ASP A 145 -4.96 -3.43 -17.71
N ALA A 146 -4.94 -4.55 -18.42
CA ALA A 146 -5.61 -5.76 -17.98
C ALA A 146 -4.98 -6.26 -16.66
N MET A 147 -5.70 -6.09 -15.54
CA MET A 147 -5.25 -6.57 -14.24
C MET A 147 -5.71 -8.01 -14.01
N SER A 148 -4.77 -8.96 -14.11
CA SER A 148 -5.03 -10.40 -13.97
C SER A 148 -4.08 -11.12 -12.98
N THR A 149 -3.02 -10.45 -12.52
CA THR A 149 -1.99 -11.09 -11.69
C THR A 149 -2.40 -11.16 -10.24
N ILE A 150 -2.41 -12.36 -9.66
CA ILE A 150 -2.56 -12.56 -8.21
C ILE A 150 -1.35 -11.90 -7.51
N CYS A 151 -1.59 -10.82 -6.78
CA CYS A 151 -0.55 -10.09 -6.06
C CYS A 151 -1.13 -9.38 -4.82
N GLY A 152 -0.25 -8.75 -4.06
CA GLY A 152 -0.59 -8.03 -2.84
C GLY A 152 -0.49 -8.92 -1.60
N THR A 153 -0.82 -8.34 -0.46
CA THR A 153 -0.78 -9.04 0.81
C THR A 153 -2.09 -9.77 1.06
N ILE A 154 -2.07 -11.12 1.03
CA ILE A 154 -3.27 -11.99 1.03
C ILE A 154 -4.34 -11.61 2.06
N LEU A 155 -3.95 -11.15 3.25
CA LEU A 155 -4.87 -10.72 4.33
C LEU A 155 -5.76 -9.51 3.95
N TYR A 156 -5.38 -8.76 2.92
CA TYR A 156 -6.07 -7.59 2.39
C TYR A 156 -6.58 -7.79 0.96
N THR A 157 -6.41 -8.98 0.39
CA THR A 157 -6.72 -9.28 -1.01
C THR A 157 -8.22 -9.56 -1.18
N ALA A 158 -8.80 -8.99 -2.24
CA ALA A 158 -10.20 -9.18 -2.59
C ALA A 158 -10.45 -10.56 -3.23
N PRO A 159 -11.63 -11.17 -3.06
CA PRO A 159 -11.93 -12.51 -3.60
C PRO A 159 -11.78 -12.57 -5.12
N GLU A 160 -12.15 -11.52 -5.85
CA GLU A 160 -12.09 -11.49 -7.31
C GLU A 160 -10.66 -11.61 -7.87
N VAL A 161 -9.63 -11.30 -7.06
CA VAL A 161 -8.21 -11.49 -7.45
C VAL A 161 -7.90 -12.97 -7.67
N PHE A 162 -8.59 -13.87 -6.97
CA PHE A 162 -8.40 -15.33 -7.07
C PHE A 162 -9.37 -16.00 -8.04
N GLU A 163 -10.49 -15.35 -8.37
CA GLU A 163 -11.60 -15.97 -9.10
C GLU A 163 -11.70 -15.47 -10.54
N SER A 164 -11.29 -14.22 -10.80
CA SER A 164 -11.49 -13.57 -12.09
C SER A 164 -10.22 -13.58 -12.93
N SER A 165 -10.39 -13.78 -14.25
CA SER A 165 -9.30 -13.58 -15.21
C SER A 165 -8.88 -12.11 -15.32
N LEU A 166 -9.79 -11.19 -14.99
CA LEU A 166 -9.58 -9.75 -14.92
C LEU A 166 -10.33 -9.16 -13.75
N TYR A 167 -9.71 -8.23 -13.03
CA TYR A 167 -10.35 -7.46 -11.96
C TYR A 167 -10.10 -5.96 -12.14
N SER A 168 -10.78 -5.16 -11.31
CA SER A 168 -10.77 -3.70 -11.39
C SER A 168 -10.09 -3.07 -10.17
N GLN A 169 -9.99 -1.74 -10.14
CA GLN A 169 -9.48 -0.99 -8.99
C GLN A 169 -10.33 -1.14 -7.72
N LYS A 170 -11.50 -1.81 -7.81
CA LYS A 170 -12.36 -2.12 -6.66
C LYS A 170 -11.66 -2.99 -5.61
N VAL A 171 -10.60 -3.70 -5.98
CA VAL A 171 -9.73 -4.42 -5.04
C VAL A 171 -9.14 -3.49 -3.96
N ASP A 172 -8.85 -2.22 -4.29
CA ASP A 172 -8.38 -1.25 -3.30
C ASP A 172 -9.48 -0.88 -2.29
N ILE A 173 -10.75 -0.90 -2.71
CA ILE A 173 -11.91 -0.62 -1.84
C ILE A 173 -12.10 -1.78 -0.85
N TRP A 174 -11.90 -3.01 -1.30
CA TRP A 174 -11.87 -4.18 -0.40
C TRP A 174 -10.74 -4.06 0.63
N SER A 175 -9.52 -3.75 0.18
CA SER A 175 -8.37 -3.56 1.08
C SER A 175 -8.59 -2.44 2.10
N LEU A 176 -9.26 -1.34 1.71
CA LEU A 176 -9.70 -0.30 2.64
C LEU A 176 -10.66 -0.85 3.72
N GLY A 177 -11.62 -1.70 3.34
CA GLY A 177 -12.52 -2.37 4.27
C GLY A 177 -11.77 -3.26 5.28
N CYS A 178 -10.83 -4.07 4.79
CA CYS A 178 -9.96 -4.88 5.65
C CYS A 178 -9.14 -4.03 6.62
N LEU A 179 -8.59 -2.90 6.14
CA LEU A 179 -7.82 -1.97 6.96
C LEU A 179 -8.68 -1.25 8.00
N LEU A 180 -9.92 -0.86 7.67
CA LEU A 180 -10.86 -0.31 8.64
C LEU A 180 -11.20 -1.32 9.73
N TYR A 181 -11.46 -2.58 9.35
CA TYR A 181 -11.68 -3.66 10.31
C TYR A 181 -10.46 -3.86 11.22
N ALA A 182 -9.24 -3.82 10.66
CA ALA A 182 -8.01 -3.92 11.43
C ALA A 182 -7.80 -2.75 12.40
N MET A 183 -8.11 -1.52 11.98
CA MET A 183 -8.08 -0.36 12.88
C MET A 183 -9.05 -0.51 14.04
N LEU A 184 -10.28 -0.96 13.79
CA LEU A 184 -11.33 -1.05 14.80
C LEU A 184 -11.19 -2.26 15.74
N SER A 185 -10.67 -3.39 15.26
CA SER A 185 -10.64 -4.66 16.02
C SER A 185 -9.25 -5.09 16.47
N GLY A 186 -8.19 -4.50 15.91
CA GLY A 186 -6.81 -4.97 16.11
C GLY A 186 -6.48 -6.29 15.42
N LYS A 187 -7.40 -6.82 14.59
CA LYS A 187 -7.27 -8.08 13.87
C LYS A 187 -7.61 -7.88 12.40
N VAL A 188 -7.04 -8.67 11.49
CA VAL A 188 -7.51 -8.71 10.10
C VAL A 188 -8.82 -9.51 10.00
N PRO A 189 -9.71 -9.23 9.04
CA PRO A 189 -11.01 -9.90 8.94
C PRO A 189 -10.90 -11.38 8.56
N PHE A 190 -9.88 -11.74 7.77
CA PHE A 190 -9.59 -13.11 7.36
C PHE A 190 -8.21 -13.48 7.87
N ALA A 191 -8.15 -14.21 8.97
CA ALA A 191 -6.91 -14.78 9.49
C ALA A 191 -6.94 -16.31 9.36
N ALA A 192 -5.79 -16.90 9.04
CA ALA A 192 -5.60 -18.32 9.25
C ALA A 192 -5.57 -18.60 10.76
N ASP A 193 -6.16 -19.72 11.19
CA ASP A 193 -6.05 -20.13 12.58
C ASP A 193 -4.58 -20.39 12.91
N GLN A 194 -4.16 -20.01 14.12
CA GLN A 194 -2.76 -20.10 14.58
C GLN A 194 -2.22 -21.52 14.34
N GLY A 195 -1.31 -21.68 13.38
CA GLY A 195 -0.64 -22.95 13.08
C GLY A 195 -0.77 -23.48 11.65
N SER A 196 -1.64 -22.93 10.81
CA SER A 196 -1.69 -23.31 9.39
C SER A 196 -1.32 -22.12 8.51
N GLY A 197 -0.05 -22.02 8.09
CA GLY A 197 0.39 -21.12 7.01
C GLY A 197 -0.16 -21.53 5.63
N ASN A 198 -1.39 -22.03 5.58
CA ASN A 198 -2.00 -22.57 4.38
C ASN A 198 -2.78 -21.46 3.67
N GLU A 199 -2.11 -20.79 2.73
CA GLU A 199 -2.68 -19.73 1.90
C GLU A 199 -3.99 -20.16 1.23
N LYS A 200 -4.15 -21.44 0.89
CA LYS A 200 -5.40 -21.97 0.31
C LYS A 200 -6.59 -21.90 1.27
N LEU A 201 -6.37 -22.16 2.57
CA LEU A 201 -7.45 -22.03 3.56
C LEU A 201 -7.85 -20.58 3.74
N LEU A 202 -6.89 -19.68 3.70
CA LEU A 202 -7.15 -18.24 3.78
C LEU A 202 -7.88 -17.73 2.53
N GLU A 203 -7.47 -18.16 1.35
CA GLU A 203 -8.17 -17.89 0.09
C GLU A 203 -9.63 -18.36 0.15
N GLU A 204 -9.89 -19.59 0.59
CA GLU A 204 -11.25 -20.11 0.76
C GLU A 204 -12.05 -19.31 1.79
N LYS A 205 -11.42 -18.88 2.90
CA LYS A 205 -12.05 -18.00 3.88
C LYS A 205 -12.43 -16.65 3.24
N ILE A 206 -11.55 -16.04 2.45
CA ILE A 206 -11.80 -14.76 1.77
C ILE A 206 -12.98 -14.88 0.80
N LYS A 207 -13.06 -15.98 0.04
CA LYS A 207 -14.14 -16.23 -0.93
C LYS A 207 -15.50 -16.51 -0.28
N LYS A 208 -15.52 -17.21 0.85
CA LYS A 208 -16.75 -17.83 1.38
C LYS A 208 -17.25 -17.26 2.72
N SER A 209 -16.40 -16.60 3.49
CA SER A 209 -16.75 -16.22 4.87
C SER A 209 -17.60 -14.95 4.92
N ARG A 210 -18.49 -14.88 5.91
CA ARG A 210 -19.16 -13.65 6.33
C ARG A 210 -18.40 -13.04 7.50
N ILE A 211 -18.08 -11.75 7.42
CA ILE A 211 -17.46 -11.02 8.53
C ILE A 211 -18.52 -10.80 9.61
N HIS A 212 -18.20 -11.17 10.85
CA HIS A 212 -19.03 -10.87 12.01
C HIS A 212 -18.39 -9.75 12.82
N PHE A 213 -19.14 -8.68 13.08
CA PHE A 213 -18.75 -7.65 14.04
C PHE A 213 -19.33 -8.05 15.39
N GLU A 214 -18.48 -8.49 16.32
CA GLU A 214 -18.86 -8.44 17.73
C GLU A 214 -19.14 -6.97 18.05
N ARG A 215 -20.34 -6.67 18.59
CA ARG A 215 -20.71 -5.29 18.93
C ARG A 215 -19.64 -4.72 19.86
N ILE A 216 -18.96 -3.67 19.38
CA ILE A 216 -17.97 -2.87 20.13
C ILE A 216 -18.72 -2.00 21.14
#